data_AF-A0A3G9IYE0-F1
#
_entry.id   AF-A0A3G9IYE0-F1
#
_cell.length_a   1.000
_cell.length_b   1.000
_cell.length_c   1.000
_cell.angle_alpha   90.00
_cell.angle_beta   90.00
_cell.angle_gamma   90.00
#
_symmetry.space_group_name_H-M   'P 1'
#
loop_
_entity.id
_entity.type
_entity.pdbx_description
1 polymer ?
#
loop_
_entity_poly.entity_id
_entity_poly.type
_entity_poly.pdbx_seq_one_letter_code
_entity_poly.pdbx_strand_id
1 'polypeptide(L)'
;MNRWHEHPGVRHHSQLTVGERAADLMRNGMGSWPFVFVFLCFMAVWAAVNGKHGVDPYPFILLNLFLSMVAGLQGAILLISAKRADSISSEVAIHTLDNTKQLQELIEANTVLTTTVAELATQIHEHVCGNHSAG
;
A
#
# COMPACT_ATOMS: atom_id res chain seq x y z
N MET A 1 16.48 -0.73 -10.09
CA MET A 1 16.13 0.70 -10.00
C MET A 1 14.68 0.86 -10.47
N ASN A 2 13.76 1.07 -9.53
CA ASN A 2 12.32 1.03 -9.77
C ASN A 2 11.81 2.34 -10.40
N ARG A 3 11.51 2.34 -11.70
CA ARG A 3 11.02 3.51 -12.47
C ARG A 3 9.50 3.77 -12.31
N TRP A 4 8.96 3.49 -11.12
CA TRP A 4 7.55 3.74 -10.81
C TRP A 4 7.23 5.24 -10.63
N HIS A 5 8.25 6.10 -10.59
CA HIS A 5 8.12 7.55 -10.44
C HIS A 5 7.91 8.31 -11.76
N GLU A 6 8.06 7.64 -12.92
CA GLU A 6 7.95 8.26 -14.25
C GLU A 6 6.58 8.00 -14.92
N HIS A 7 5.63 7.37 -14.22
CA HIS A 7 4.32 7.06 -14.77
C HIS A 7 3.48 8.34 -14.97
N PRO A 8 2.91 8.59 -16.17
CA PRO A 8 2.24 9.84 -16.54
C PRO A 8 0.92 10.15 -15.80
N GLY A 9 0.51 9.29 -14.86
CA GLY A 9 -0.67 9.48 -14.00
C GLY A 9 -0.37 10.14 -12.65
N VAL A 10 0.89 10.43 -12.32
CA VAL A 10 1.26 11.01 -11.02
C VAL A 10 1.13 12.53 -11.08
N ARG A 11 0.09 13.08 -10.44
CA ARG A 11 -0.08 14.54 -10.25
C ARG A 11 1.18 15.11 -9.59
N HIS A 12 1.84 16.05 -10.26
CA HIS A 12 2.92 16.84 -9.67
C HIS A 12 2.42 17.63 -8.44
N HIS A 13 3.24 17.61 -7.38
CA HIS A 13 3.04 18.25 -6.07
C HIS A 13 2.98 19.80 -6.09
N SER A 14 2.66 20.45 -7.21
CA SER A 14 2.72 21.91 -7.34
C SER A 14 1.38 22.64 -7.20
N GLN A 15 0.32 21.97 -6.72
CA GLN A 15 -0.98 22.62 -6.42
C GLN A 15 -1.59 22.19 -5.07
N LEU A 16 -0.76 21.88 -4.08
CA LEU A 16 -1.27 21.56 -2.73
C LEU A 16 -1.28 22.83 -1.88
N THR A 17 -2.44 23.14 -1.31
CA THR A 17 -2.60 24.25 -0.38
C THR A 17 -1.67 24.08 0.83
N VAL A 18 -1.29 25.19 1.47
CA VAL A 18 -0.38 25.18 2.64
C VAL A 18 -0.89 24.24 3.75
N GLY A 19 -2.21 24.06 3.85
CA GLY A 19 -2.85 23.12 4.76
C GLY A 19 -2.62 21.64 4.40
N GLU A 20 -2.62 21.27 3.12
CA GLU A 20 -2.37 19.88 2.69
C GLU A 20 -0.91 19.48 2.90
N ARG A 21 0.05 20.40 2.70
CA ARG A 21 1.46 20.17 3.05
C ARG A 21 1.66 20.00 4.56
N ALA A 22 0.96 20.78 5.38
CA ALA A 22 1.02 20.65 6.83
C ALA A 22 0.40 19.31 7.29
N ALA A 23 -0.72 18.91 6.69
CA ALA A 23 -1.36 17.62 6.96
C ALA A 23 -0.47 16.45 6.55
N ASP A 24 0.21 16.50 5.39
CA ASP A 24 1.14 15.45 4.95
C ASP A 24 2.41 15.39 5.81
N LEU A 25 2.91 16.54 6.27
CA LEU A 25 4.04 16.58 7.21
C LEU A 25 3.66 16.03 8.59
N MET A 26 2.46 16.36 9.09
CA MET A 26 1.91 15.78 10.31
C MET A 26 1.64 14.27 10.14
N ARG A 27 1.11 13.84 8.99
CA ARG A 27 0.86 12.44 8.65
C ARG A 27 2.13 11.60 8.69
N ASN A 28 3.18 12.06 8.01
CA ASN A 28 4.46 11.35 7.97
C ASN A 28 5.20 11.41 9.32
N GLY A 29 5.02 12.48 10.11
CA GLY A 29 5.63 12.61 11.43
C GLY A 29 4.95 11.77 12.51
N MET A 30 3.61 11.75 12.54
CA MET A 30 2.79 11.11 13.58
C MET A 30 2.82 9.57 13.54
N GLY A 31 3.22 8.98 12.41
CA GLY A 31 3.40 7.53 12.26
C GLY A 31 4.74 6.98 12.78
N SER A 32 5.64 7.85 13.26
CA SER A 32 6.99 7.46 13.67
C SER A 32 7.12 7.26 15.18
N TRP A 33 7.81 6.20 15.61
CA TRP A 33 8.18 5.95 17.02
C TRP A 33 8.81 7.15 17.77
N PRO A 34 9.69 7.99 17.17
CA PRO A 34 10.23 9.17 17.86
C PRO A 34 9.18 10.26 18.19
N PHE A 35 8.06 10.33 17.48
CA PHE A 35 6.99 11.31 17.78
C PHE A 35 6.37 11.07 19.16
N VAL A 36 6.17 9.80 19.53
CA VAL A 36 5.63 9.40 20.84
C VAL A 36 6.56 9.88 21.96
N PHE A 37 7.87 9.73 21.77
CA PHE A 37 8.86 10.18 22.76
C PHE A 37 8.92 11.70 22.90
N VAL A 38 8.84 12.46 21.80
CA VAL A 38 8.78 13.93 21.84
C VAL A 38 7.52 14.40 22.56
N PHE A 39 6.39 13.75 22.30
CA PHE A 39 5.11 14.07 22.94
C PHE A 39 5.15 13.80 24.46
N LEU A 40 5.70 12.67 24.87
CA LEU A 40 5.89 12.34 26.29
C LEU A 40 6.87 13.30 26.99
N CYS A 41 7.96 13.68 26.32
CA CYS A 41 8.89 14.67 26.86
C CYS A 41 8.23 16.04 27.00
N PHE A 42 7.47 16.48 25.99
CA PHE A 42 6.72 17.74 26.04
C PHE A 42 5.71 17.74 27.19
N MET A 43 4.96 16.64 27.37
CA MET A 43 4.03 16.46 28.48
C MET A 43 4.72 16.52 29.85
N ALA A 44 5.88 15.86 30.00
CA ALA A 44 6.66 15.88 31.23
C ALA A 44 7.21 17.28 31.54
N VAL A 45 7.72 17.99 30.53
CA VAL A 45 8.23 19.36 30.66
C VAL A 45 7.08 20.32 31.01
N TRP A 46 5.93 20.19 30.35
CA TRP A 46 4.76 21.03 30.61
C TRP A 46 4.21 20.81 32.03
N ALA A 47 4.10 19.57 32.48
CA ALA A 47 3.71 19.24 33.86
C ALA A 47 4.70 19.83 34.90
N ALA A 48 6.00 19.79 34.61
CA ALA A 48 7.04 20.34 35.49
C ALA A 48 7.03 21.88 35.56
N VAL A 49 6.75 22.56 34.45
CA VAL A 49 6.63 24.04 34.38
C VAL A 49 5.37 24.52 35.10
N ASN A 50 4.25 23.83 34.90
CA ASN A 50 2.94 24.23 35.44
C ASN A 50 2.78 23.90 36.94
N GLY A 51 3.62 23.02 37.50
CA GLY A 51 3.62 22.70 38.93
C GLY A 51 4.08 23.85 39.86
N LYS A 52 4.65 24.94 39.32
CA LYS A 52 5.20 26.06 40.12
C LYS A 52 4.38 27.34 40.11
N HIS A 53 3.55 27.57 39.11
CA HIS A 53 2.69 28.75 38.98
C HIS A 53 1.33 28.18 38.59
N GLY A 54 0.32 28.29 39.45
CA GLY A 54 -1.00 27.64 39.31
C GLY A 54 -1.84 28.16 38.14
N VAL A 55 -1.28 28.13 36.93
CA VAL A 55 -1.86 28.61 35.68
C VAL A 55 -2.84 27.56 35.11
N ASP A 56 -2.79 26.31 35.57
CA ASP A 56 -3.76 25.27 35.20
C ASP A 56 -4.13 24.36 36.41
N PRO A 57 -5.05 24.80 37.29
CA PRO A 57 -5.58 23.97 38.38
C PRO A 57 -6.38 22.76 37.86
N TYR A 58 -6.61 21.79 38.74
CA TYR A 58 -7.13 20.44 38.46
C TYR A 58 -8.36 20.38 37.51
N PRO A 59 -8.39 19.48 36.49
CA PRO A 59 -7.30 18.70 35.91
C PRO A 59 -7.08 19.11 34.44
N PHE A 60 -6.16 20.05 34.19
CA PHE A 60 -5.61 20.38 32.87
C PHE A 60 -6.63 20.48 31.72
N ILE A 61 -7.57 21.43 31.82
CA ILE A 61 -8.67 21.56 30.85
C ILE A 61 -8.14 21.77 29.42
N LEU A 62 -7.04 22.51 29.27
CA LEU A 62 -6.42 22.81 27.99
C LEU A 62 -5.67 21.60 27.42
N LEU A 63 -4.99 20.86 28.29
CA LEU A 63 -4.25 19.65 27.91
C LEU A 63 -5.20 18.56 27.45
N ASN A 64 -6.29 18.36 28.19
CA ASN A 64 -7.32 17.38 27.88
C ASN A 64 -8.08 17.76 26.59
N LEU A 65 -8.33 19.06 26.36
CA LEU A 65 -8.94 19.56 25.12
C LEU A 65 -8.01 19.35 23.91
N PHE A 66 -6.73 19.65 24.05
CA PHE A 66 -5.74 19.43 23.00
C PHE A 66 -5.56 17.94 22.69
N LEU A 67 -5.46 17.10 23.72
CA LEU A 67 -5.42 15.64 23.59
C LEU A 67 -6.66 15.10 22.89
N SER A 68 -7.84 15.59 23.25
CA SER A 68 -9.11 15.19 22.63
C SER A 68 -9.18 15.61 21.15
N MET A 69 -8.71 16.81 20.80
CA MET A 69 -8.61 17.23 19.40
C MET A 69 -7.61 16.38 18.62
N VAL A 70 -6.44 16.08 19.19
CA VAL A 70 -5.42 15.22 18.56
C VAL A 70 -5.96 13.79 18.36
N ALA A 71 -6.66 13.23 19.35
CA ALA A 71 -7.30 11.92 19.25
C ALA A 71 -8.42 11.89 18.19
N GLY A 72 -9.24 12.95 18.11
CA GLY A 72 -10.25 13.10 17.06
C GLY A 72 -9.63 13.20 15.67
N LEU A 73 -8.55 13.96 15.53
CA LEU A 73 -7.77 14.06 14.29
C LEU A 73 -7.17 12.70 13.90
N GLN A 74 -6.63 11.93 14.86
CA GLN A 74 -6.13 10.58 14.62
C GLN A 74 -7.22 9.65 14.09
N GLY A 75 -8.42 9.68 14.68
CA GLY A 75 -9.56 8.89 14.21
C GLY A 75 -9.98 9.25 12.79
N ALA A 76 -10.03 10.54 12.45
CA ALA A 76 -10.33 11.01 11.11
C ALA A 76 -9.26 10.60 10.09
N ILE A 77 -7.97 10.73 10.43
CA ILE A 77 -6.86 10.28 9.59
C ILE A 77 -6.93 8.77 9.36
N LEU A 78 -7.21 7.98 10.38
CA LEU A 78 -7.35 6.52 10.27
C LEU A 78 -8.50 6.17 9.32
N LEU A 79 -9.67 6.83 9.46
CA LEU A 79 -10.82 6.62 8.59
C LEU A 79 -10.53 6.99 7.13
N ILE A 80 -9.86 8.11 6.88
CA ILE A 80 -9.45 8.53 5.53
C ILE A 80 -8.45 7.52 4.94
N SER A 81 -7.54 7.00 5.76
CA SER A 81 -6.56 5.97 5.35
C SER A 81 -7.23 4.66 4.97
N ALA A 82 -8.18 4.23 5.81
CA ALA A 82 -8.96 3.02 5.58
C ALA A 82 -9.76 3.13 4.28
N LYS A 83 -10.48 4.25 4.08
CA LYS A 83 -11.24 4.51 2.84
C LYS A 83 -10.35 4.49 1.59
N ARG A 84 -9.15 5.07 1.66
CA ARG A 84 -8.20 5.08 0.54
C ARG A 84 -7.61 3.70 0.28
N ALA A 85 -7.25 2.97 1.33
CA ALA A 85 -6.75 1.60 1.20
C ALA A 85 -7.80 0.67 0.57
N ASP A 86 -9.05 0.79 1.01
CA ASP A 86 -10.17 -0.02 0.52
C ASP A 86 -10.46 0.24 -0.98
N SER A 87 -10.41 1.51 -1.41
CA SER A 87 -10.54 1.85 -2.83
C SER A 87 -9.43 1.23 -3.69
N ILE A 88 -8.18 1.23 -3.18
CA ILE A 88 -7.05 0.65 -3.89
C ILE A 88 -7.18 -0.87 -3.95
N SER A 89 -7.56 -1.53 -2.85
CA SER A 89 -7.75 -2.98 -2.83
C SER A 89 -8.86 -3.45 -3.76
N SER A 90 -9.94 -2.68 -3.90
CA SER A 90 -11.02 -2.99 -4.84
C SER A 90 -10.54 -2.93 -6.30
N GLU A 91 -9.79 -1.89 -6.67
CA GLU A 91 -9.21 -1.74 -8.00
C GLU A 91 -8.19 -2.85 -8.32
N VAL A 92 -7.32 -3.17 -7.35
CA VAL A 92 -6.36 -4.28 -7.47
C VAL A 92 -7.07 -5.62 -7.62
N ALA A 93 -8.19 -5.84 -6.93
CA ALA A 93 -8.96 -7.07 -7.05
C ALA A 93 -9.52 -7.27 -8.46
N ILE A 94 -10.08 -6.22 -9.08
CA ILE A 94 -10.58 -6.27 -10.46
C ILE A 94 -9.44 -6.64 -11.43
N HIS A 95 -8.30 -5.96 -11.32
CA HIS A 95 -7.16 -6.22 -12.21
C HIS A 95 -6.53 -7.59 -11.97
N THR A 96 -6.57 -8.10 -10.73
CA THR A 96 -6.09 -9.44 -10.40
C THR A 96 -6.94 -10.51 -11.06
N LEU A 97 -8.27 -10.33 -11.14
CA LEU A 97 -9.15 -11.28 -11.82
C LEU A 97 -8.84 -11.37 -13.31
N ASP A 98 -8.69 -10.24 -13.99
CA ASP A 98 -8.40 -10.24 -15.43
C ASP A 98 -6.99 -10.77 -15.73
N ASN A 99 -5.98 -10.39 -14.93
CA ASN A 99 -4.64 -10.99 -15.02
C ASN A 99 -4.67 -12.51 -14.82
N THR A 100 -5.47 -12.99 -13.86
CA THR A 100 -5.57 -14.43 -13.57
C THR A 100 -6.18 -15.19 -14.75
N LYS A 101 -7.22 -14.63 -15.40
CA LYS A 101 -7.79 -15.21 -16.62
C LYS A 101 -6.78 -15.27 -17.77
N GLN A 102 -6.05 -14.19 -18.01
CA GLN A 102 -5.02 -14.16 -19.06
C GLN A 102 -3.91 -15.18 -18.79
N LEU A 103 -3.46 -15.30 -17.54
CA LEU A 103 -2.50 -16.31 -17.15
C LEU A 103 -3.03 -17.73 -17.41
N GLN A 104 -4.31 -17.96 -17.13
CA GLN A 104 -4.94 -19.25 -17.40
C GLN A 104 -4.99 -19.57 -18.90
N GLU A 105 -5.40 -18.62 -19.74
CA GLU A 105 -5.39 -18.78 -21.20
C GLU A 105 -3.98 -19.06 -21.75
N LEU A 106 -2.96 -18.37 -21.24
CA LEU A 106 -1.55 -18.59 -21.62
C LEU A 106 -1.03 -19.98 -21.23
N ILE A 107 -1.43 -20.48 -20.05
CA ILE A 107 -1.07 -21.82 -19.58
C ILE A 107 -1.77 -22.88 -20.44
N GLU A 108 -3.05 -22.67 -20.77
CA GLU A 108 -3.81 -23.57 -21.63
C GLU A 108 -3.20 -23.63 -23.03
N ALA A 109 -2.87 -22.49 -23.63
CA ALA A 109 -2.19 -22.42 -24.91
C ALA A 109 -0.82 -23.15 -24.90
N ASN A 110 -0.02 -22.97 -23.84
CA ASN A 110 1.24 -23.70 -23.69
C ASN A 110 1.03 -25.22 -23.56
N THR A 111 0.00 -25.64 -22.83
CA THR A 111 -0.33 -27.06 -22.65
C THR A 111 -0.71 -27.67 -23.99
N VAL A 112 -1.55 -27.00 -24.77
CA VAL A 112 -1.93 -27.44 -26.12
C VAL A 112 -0.71 -27.55 -27.04
N LEU A 113 0.13 -26.52 -27.11
CA LEU A 113 1.36 -26.56 -27.91
C LEU A 113 2.25 -27.74 -27.51
N THR A 114 2.40 -27.99 -26.21
CA THR A 114 3.19 -29.12 -25.70
C THR A 114 2.60 -30.47 -26.14
N THR A 115 1.27 -30.62 -26.08
CA THR A 115 0.62 -31.85 -26.56
C THR A 115 0.78 -32.05 -28.06
N THR A 116 0.66 -31.00 -28.87
CA THR A 116 0.85 -31.08 -30.32
C THR A 116 2.28 -31.46 -30.69
N VAL A 117 3.27 -30.89 -29.98
CA VAL A 117 4.68 -31.27 -30.16
C VAL A 117 4.89 -32.75 -29.81
N ALA A 118 4.29 -33.23 -28.73
CA ALA A 118 4.39 -34.64 -28.32
C ALA A 118 3.74 -35.58 -29.36
N GLU A 119 2.58 -35.23 -29.91
CA GLU A 119 1.93 -36.00 -30.98
C GLU A 119 2.78 -36.04 -32.26
N LEU A 120 3.31 -34.88 -32.70
CA LEU A 120 4.18 -34.83 -33.88
C LEU A 120 5.43 -35.69 -33.70
N ALA A 121 6.05 -35.64 -32.51
CA ALA A 121 7.21 -36.46 -32.19
C ALA A 121 6.86 -37.96 -32.26
N THR A 122 5.67 -38.35 -31.81
CA THR A 122 5.18 -39.73 -31.86
C THR A 122 4.93 -40.18 -33.31
N GLN A 123 4.28 -39.35 -34.14
CA GLN A 123 4.06 -39.66 -35.55
C GLN A 123 5.37 -39.82 -36.33
N ILE A 124 6.34 -38.93 -36.11
CA ILE A 124 7.66 -39.05 -36.74
C ILE A 124 8.34 -40.35 -36.31
N HIS A 125 8.29 -40.72 -35.03
CA HIS A 125 8.87 -41.96 -34.53
C HIS A 125 8.24 -43.19 -35.20
N GLU A 126 6.91 -43.25 -35.30
CA GLU A 126 6.23 -44.33 -36.04
C GLU A 126 6.66 -44.37 -37.51
N HIS A 127 6.72 -43.23 -38.18
CA HIS A 127 7.07 -43.19 -39.61
C HIS A 127 8.51 -43.61 -39.86
N VAL A 128 9.46 -43.20 -39.00
CA VAL A 128 10.87 -43.59 -39.09
C VAL A 128 11.08 -45.08 -38.79
N CYS A 129 10.44 -45.62 -37.75
CA CYS A 129 10.54 -47.04 -37.40
C CYS A 129 9.85 -47.95 -38.42
N GLY A 130 8.70 -47.56 -38.95
CA GLY A 130 7.99 -48.32 -39.99
C GLY A 130 8.77 -48.38 -41.31
N ASN A 131 9.46 -47.30 -41.68
CA ASN A 131 10.26 -47.24 -42.90
C ASN A 131 11.55 -48.10 -42.82
N HIS A 132 12.06 -48.37 -41.61
CA HIS A 132 13.22 -49.25 -41.40
C HIS A 132 12.89 -50.74 -41.49
N SER A 133 11.62 -51.13 -41.28
CA SER A 133 11.18 -52.54 -41.39
C SER A 133 10.84 -53.01 -42.81
N ALA A 134 10.85 -52.11 -43.80
CA ALA A 134 10.45 -52.38 -45.18
C ALA A 134 11.61 -52.46 -46.20
N GLY A 135 12.86 -52.32 -45.76
CA GLY A 135 14.08 -52.48 -46.58
C GLY A 135 14.96 -53.60 -46.06
#